data_AF-A0A5M9MLB4-F1
#
_entry.id   AF-A0A5M9MLB4-F1
#
_cell.length_a   1.000
_cell.length_b   1.000
_cell.length_c   1.000
_cell.angle_alpha   90.00
_cell.angle_beta   90.00
_cell.angle_gamma   90.00
#
_symmetry.space_group_name_H-M   'P 1'
#
loop_
_entity.id
_entity.type
_entity.pdbx_description
1 polymer ?
#
loop_
_entity_poly.entity_id
_entity_poly.type
_entity_poly.pdbx_seq_one_letter_code
_entity_poly.pdbx_strand_id
1 'polypeptide(L)'
;MEQKLRKLEETLATYANNPSPNLNAPDESEQTSDGTLSATETLEDDESTFSEKSRRLRIVIDLESSQRAPAPSHYLHLTASTQPRTHHDIISRGVISIENAHIYFDDYHNQLDHFVYSILGDHGSMALEDIRDVSPFLMTAICAVGALHLASPDFDELYRECVALSASLSFVKNTVEDVQALLIAAFWMSDLSWTWVGLAVRIATELQLHRSFPRAILGDREQYSNTRLYYLVYVCDHHFSIPYGRPPTTRECEAVRDARMFLDCEHATEDDARLISQVFCWSICSSIYDAFGADVDRPLSEAQISDVRRFSISLDSLRAEWADIFGPNAHVGNYPRKGVGVRYHFAKLYLCSHALRGARSVQARSRSPDVVADLDEIANSAVLSALSILRAVILDSEMQSYLSGLPAYFHIMIAFAAVFLLKVSTRVSSSIMLDIPEVKLLMNSLVVIMKNVTATMHSRHILVTITKAVEELLQRSRMAPEQAAVMSTTTGMKPRDAITDAGELHGEIPTAGDEMFGELFINEYDLLLGLHHGWLP
;
A
#
# COMPACT_ATOMS: atom_id res chain seq x y z
N MET A 1 -14.32 43.25 -0.12
CA MET A 1 -13.51 42.51 0.89
C MET A 1 -13.19 43.42 2.07
N GLU A 2 -12.73 44.65 1.83
CA GLU A 2 -12.45 45.68 2.86
C GLU A 2 -13.64 46.03 3.78
N GLN A 3 -14.87 46.10 3.26
CA GLN A 3 -16.06 46.33 4.08
C GLN A 3 -16.33 45.20 5.09
N LYS A 4 -15.97 43.95 4.77
CA LYS A 4 -16.13 42.82 5.70
C LYS A 4 -15.04 42.83 6.78
N LEU A 5 -13.84 43.32 6.44
CA LEU A 5 -12.73 43.48 7.38
C LEU A 5 -13.04 44.57 8.42
N ARG A 6 -13.54 45.74 7.99
CA ARG A 6 -13.95 46.82 8.92
C ARG A 6 -15.04 46.37 9.89
N LYS A 7 -16.01 45.59 9.42
CA LYS A 7 -17.09 45.08 10.27
C LYS A 7 -16.57 44.10 11.33
N LEU A 8 -15.51 43.34 11.02
CA LEU A 8 -14.86 42.44 11.96
C LEU A 8 -14.04 43.21 13.01
N GLU A 9 -13.32 44.25 12.58
CA GLU A 9 -12.53 45.13 13.46
C GLU A 9 -13.43 45.90 14.45
N GLU A 10 -14.59 46.42 13.99
CA GLU A 10 -15.57 47.06 14.86
C GLU A 10 -16.18 46.08 15.88
N THR A 11 -16.42 44.83 15.47
CA THR A 11 -16.97 43.79 16.36
C THR A 11 -15.96 43.40 17.45
N LEU A 12 -14.67 43.31 17.11
CA LEU A 12 -13.59 43.03 18.06
C LEU A 12 -13.35 44.18 19.05
N ALA A 13 -13.43 45.43 18.59
CA ALA A 13 -13.34 46.61 19.46
C ALA A 13 -14.50 46.70 20.47
N THR A 14 -15.67 46.17 20.10
CA THR A 14 -16.85 46.14 20.98
C THR A 14 -16.71 45.09 22.09
N TYR A 15 -16.02 43.97 21.81
CA TYR A 15 -15.72 42.92 22.81
C TYR A 15 -14.61 43.33 23.79
N ALA A 16 -13.64 44.13 23.35
CA ALA A 16 -12.55 44.61 24.22
C ALA A 16 -13.02 45.62 25.29
N ASN A 17 -14.14 46.32 25.05
CA ASN A 17 -14.61 47.43 25.89
C ASN A 17 -15.70 47.06 26.90
N ASN A 18 -16.17 45.81 26.95
CA ASN A 18 -17.18 45.36 27.92
C ASN A 18 -16.84 43.98 28.51
N PRO A 19 -15.97 43.90 29.53
CA PRO A 19 -15.83 42.68 30.32
C PRO A 19 -16.96 42.65 31.37
N SER A 20 -17.97 41.81 31.16
CA SER A 20 -18.93 41.45 32.21
C SER A 20 -18.34 40.36 33.13
N PRO A 21 -18.75 40.31 34.41
CA PRO A 21 -17.84 40.00 35.52
C PRO A 21 -18.01 38.61 36.13
N ASN A 22 -17.05 38.30 37.01
CA ASN A 22 -17.00 37.25 38.04
C ASN A 22 -16.50 35.87 37.63
N LEU A 23 -15.24 35.59 38.00
CA LEU A 23 -14.91 34.49 38.91
C LEU A 23 -13.77 34.98 39.82
N ASN A 24 -14.06 34.97 41.13
CA ASN A 24 -13.20 35.45 42.22
C ASN A 24 -11.87 34.70 42.27
N ALA A 25 -10.76 35.43 42.34
CA ALA A 25 -9.50 34.97 42.92
C ALA A 25 -9.32 35.67 44.28
N PRO A 26 -8.84 34.99 45.34
CA PRO A 26 -8.29 35.69 46.48
C PRO A 26 -6.85 36.13 46.15
N ASP A 27 -6.58 37.40 46.49
CA ASP A 27 -5.25 38.00 46.60
C ASP A 27 -4.28 37.13 47.40
N GLU A 28 -3.00 37.11 47.01
CA GLU A 28 -1.94 37.50 47.93
C GLU A 28 -0.63 37.84 47.22
N SER A 29 0.03 38.84 47.81
CA SER A 29 1.17 39.65 47.40
C SER A 29 2.50 38.93 47.13
N GLU A 30 3.30 39.53 46.24
CA GLU A 30 4.74 39.31 46.12
C GLU A 30 5.50 39.58 47.44
N GLN A 31 6.27 38.59 47.90
CA GLN A 31 7.49 38.82 48.69
C GLN A 31 8.61 37.88 48.22
N THR A 32 9.73 38.51 47.91
CA THR A 32 11.03 37.92 47.58
C THR A 32 11.65 37.18 48.78
N SER A 33 12.17 35.96 48.59
CA SER A 33 13.42 35.54 49.23
C SER A 33 14.01 34.26 48.63
N ASP A 34 15.34 34.23 48.69
CA ASP A 34 16.33 33.24 48.25
C ASP A 34 16.16 31.87 48.94
N GLY A 35 16.48 30.76 48.26
CA GLY A 35 16.48 29.43 48.92
C GLY A 35 16.62 28.22 47.99
N THR A 36 17.70 27.47 48.19
CA THR A 36 18.11 26.26 47.46
C THR A 36 17.39 24.99 47.94
N LEU A 37 17.36 23.95 47.06
CA LEU A 37 17.27 22.49 47.31
C LEU A 37 15.89 21.78 47.38
N SER A 38 15.72 20.85 46.42
CA SER A 38 15.36 19.43 46.58
C SER A 38 14.21 19.01 47.52
N ALA A 39 13.13 18.45 46.97
CA ALA A 39 12.66 17.08 47.28
C ALA A 39 11.32 16.76 46.58
N THR A 40 11.22 15.50 46.16
CA THR A 40 10.01 14.73 45.87
C THR A 40 8.92 14.91 46.92
N GLU A 41 7.71 15.29 46.52
CA GLU A 41 6.49 15.10 47.32
C GLU A 41 5.43 14.36 46.49
N THR A 42 5.30 13.07 46.79
CA THR A 42 4.10 12.28 46.58
C THR A 42 3.06 12.72 47.62
N LEU A 43 1.94 13.29 47.17
CA LEU A 43 0.76 13.47 48.00
C LEU A 43 -0.22 12.32 47.70
N GLU A 44 -0.36 11.44 48.69
CA GLU A 44 -1.52 10.58 48.89
C GLU A 44 -2.71 11.46 49.30
N ASP A 45 -3.86 11.26 48.66
CA ASP A 45 -5.15 11.71 49.19
C ASP A 45 -6.20 10.62 48.94
N ASP A 46 -6.84 10.25 50.04
CA ASP A 46 -7.80 9.16 50.22
C ASP A 46 -9.23 9.54 49.76
N GLU A 47 -9.95 8.50 49.34
CA GLU A 47 -11.40 8.32 49.08
C GLU A 47 -12.38 9.44 49.53
N SER A 48 -13.42 9.86 48.82
CA SER A 48 -14.41 9.17 47.98
C SER A 48 -15.48 10.19 47.55
N THR A 49 -15.96 10.17 46.29
CA THR A 49 -17.39 10.24 45.88
C THR A 49 -17.54 10.46 44.36
N PHE A 50 -18.44 9.67 43.76
CA PHE A 50 -18.92 9.73 42.36
C PHE A 50 -17.86 9.59 41.25
N SER A 51 -17.64 8.33 40.83
CA SER A 51 -16.83 7.97 39.66
C SER A 51 -17.53 8.34 38.33
N GLU A 52 -17.62 9.63 38.05
CA GLU A 52 -17.48 10.10 36.67
C GLU A 52 -16.01 9.86 36.30
N LYS A 53 -15.71 8.70 35.68
CA LYS A 53 -14.44 8.48 34.98
C LYS A 53 -14.41 9.40 33.76
N SER A 54 -14.30 10.69 34.03
CA SER A 54 -13.98 11.71 33.05
C SER A 54 -12.65 11.28 32.45
N ARG A 55 -12.67 10.96 31.15
CA ARG A 55 -11.51 10.57 30.33
C ARG A 55 -10.51 11.73 30.29
N ARG A 56 -9.85 11.99 31.42
CA ARG A 56 -9.02 13.17 31.61
C ARG A 56 -7.73 12.97 30.84
N LEU A 57 -7.61 13.68 29.72
CA LEU A 57 -6.36 13.79 29.00
C LEU A 57 -5.33 14.41 29.96
N ARG A 58 -4.25 13.69 30.23
CA ARG A 58 -3.13 14.22 31.03
C ARG A 58 -2.00 14.58 30.09
N ILE A 59 -1.51 15.81 30.21
CA ILE A 59 -0.31 16.27 29.54
C ILE A 59 0.86 15.93 30.45
N VAL A 60 1.76 15.08 29.96
CA VAL A 60 3.03 14.76 30.65
C VAL A 60 4.14 15.51 29.93
N ILE A 61 4.94 16.26 30.71
CA ILE A 61 6.12 16.97 30.22
C ILE A 61 7.36 16.12 30.50
N ASP A 62 7.95 15.53 29.46
CA ASP A 62 9.18 14.74 29.59
C ASP A 62 10.42 15.59 29.29
N LEU A 63 11.14 15.96 30.35
CA LEU A 63 12.36 16.76 30.30
C LEU A 63 13.62 15.92 30.01
N GLU A 64 13.58 14.60 30.10
CA GLU A 64 14.74 13.72 29.84
C GLU A 64 14.84 13.30 28.38
N SER A 65 13.72 13.29 27.65
CA SER A 65 13.66 13.15 26.19
C SER A 65 14.46 14.24 25.41
N SER A 66 14.93 15.27 26.12
CA SER A 66 15.26 16.60 25.62
C SER A 66 16.68 16.84 25.11
N GLN A 67 17.67 16.00 25.41
CA GLN A 67 19.06 16.40 25.14
C GLN A 67 19.42 16.50 23.64
N ARG A 68 18.56 16.05 22.73
CA ARG A 68 18.84 16.03 21.28
C ARG A 68 17.73 16.55 20.35
N ALA A 69 16.58 17.03 20.86
CA ALA A 69 15.44 17.43 20.03
C ALA A 69 15.13 18.94 20.08
N PRO A 70 15.09 19.66 18.95
CA PRO A 70 14.93 21.12 18.92
C PRO A 70 13.48 21.63 19.06
N ALA A 71 12.45 20.77 19.13
CA ALA A 71 11.05 21.21 19.04
C ALA A 71 10.21 20.93 20.32
N PRO A 72 9.40 21.90 20.81
CA PRO A 72 8.53 21.79 22.00
C PRO A 72 7.51 20.64 21.98
N SER A 73 7.15 20.12 20.79
CA SER A 73 6.24 18.98 20.63
C SER A 73 6.80 17.67 21.16
N HIS A 74 8.11 17.54 21.34
CA HIS A 74 8.74 16.36 21.94
C HIS A 74 8.51 16.25 23.44
N TYR A 75 8.12 17.35 24.09
CA TYR A 75 7.92 17.40 25.52
C TYR A 75 6.49 17.06 25.91
N LEU A 76 5.52 17.07 24.98
CA LEU A 76 4.10 16.96 25.31
C LEU A 76 3.55 15.58 24.93
N HIS A 77 3.36 14.72 25.92
CA HIS A 77 2.63 13.46 25.74
C HIS A 77 1.21 13.58 26.25
N LEU A 78 0.24 13.28 25.38
CA LEU A 78 -1.17 13.21 25.74
C LEU A 78 -1.52 11.78 26.10
N THR A 79 -1.73 11.49 27.38
CA THR A 79 -2.17 10.16 27.81
C THR A 79 -3.68 10.15 27.96
N ALA A 80 -4.38 9.41 27.09
CA ALA A 80 -5.77 9.06 27.28
C ALA A 80 -5.89 7.77 28.10
N SER A 81 -6.94 7.67 28.93
CA SER A 81 -7.30 6.41 29.61
C SER A 81 -7.55 5.33 28.56
N THR A 82 -6.59 4.43 28.40
CA THR A 82 -6.64 3.36 27.40
C THR A 82 -7.22 2.10 28.04
N GLN A 83 -8.08 1.37 27.35
CA GLN A 83 -8.59 0.12 27.90
C GLN A 83 -7.49 -0.96 27.90
N PRO A 84 -7.39 -1.77 28.98
CA PRO A 84 -6.49 -2.92 28.99
C PRO A 84 -6.92 -3.94 27.92
N ARG A 85 -5.95 -4.59 27.27
CA ARG A 85 -6.20 -5.62 26.26
C ARG A 85 -6.82 -6.85 26.91
N THR A 86 -7.92 -7.35 26.37
CA THR A 86 -8.54 -8.61 26.81
C THR A 86 -7.81 -9.80 26.18
N HIS A 87 -7.37 -10.75 27.00
CA HIS A 87 -6.46 -11.85 26.62
C HIS A 87 -7.17 -13.10 26.08
N HIS A 88 -8.26 -12.95 25.32
CA HIS A 88 -8.98 -14.07 24.72
C HIS A 88 -8.63 -14.20 23.25
N ASP A 89 -7.59 -14.97 22.95
CA ASP A 89 -7.13 -15.27 21.60
C ASP A 89 -8.03 -16.30 20.87
N ILE A 90 -7.78 -16.48 19.57
CA ILE A 90 -8.49 -17.39 18.67
C ILE A 90 -8.45 -18.86 19.11
N ILE A 91 -7.37 -19.34 19.73
CA ILE A 91 -7.26 -20.73 20.21
C ILE A 91 -8.07 -20.89 21.50
N SER A 92 -7.92 -19.95 22.45
CA SER A 92 -8.65 -19.94 23.72
C SER A 92 -10.16 -19.90 23.51
N ARG A 93 -10.61 -19.27 22.42
CA ARG A 93 -12.01 -19.21 21.98
C ARG A 93 -12.47 -20.42 21.16
N GLY A 94 -11.55 -21.32 20.78
CA GLY A 94 -11.85 -22.47 19.93
C GLY A 94 -12.21 -22.09 18.47
N VAL A 95 -11.76 -20.93 17.99
CA VAL A 95 -11.90 -20.50 16.59
C VAL A 95 -11.07 -21.42 15.68
N ILE A 96 -9.86 -21.77 16.11
CA ILE A 96 -9.01 -22.79 15.50
C ILE A 96 -8.41 -23.69 16.58
N SER A 97 -7.98 -24.88 16.18
CA SER A 97 -7.19 -25.75 17.07
C SER A 97 -5.74 -25.30 17.14
N ILE A 98 -5.03 -25.67 18.21
CA ILE A 98 -3.59 -25.38 18.36
C ILE A 98 -2.78 -26.08 17.26
N GLU A 99 -3.18 -27.28 16.84
CA GLU A 99 -2.52 -28.03 15.78
C GLU A 99 -2.62 -27.30 14.44
N ASN A 100 -3.82 -26.81 14.08
CA ASN A 100 -3.99 -25.99 12.87
C ASN A 100 -3.18 -24.69 12.96
N ALA A 101 -3.13 -24.05 14.14
CA ALA A 101 -2.33 -22.86 14.34
C ALA A 101 -0.83 -23.11 14.08
N HIS A 102 -0.27 -24.23 14.54
CA HIS A 102 1.11 -24.61 14.22
C HIS A 102 1.32 -24.83 12.72
N ILE A 103 0.40 -25.53 12.04
CA ILE A 103 0.50 -25.76 10.60
C ILE A 103 0.53 -24.43 9.84
N TYR A 104 -0.37 -23.50 10.16
CA TYR A 104 -0.41 -22.19 9.50
C TYR A 104 0.81 -21.33 9.83
N PHE A 105 1.28 -21.39 11.07
CA PHE A 105 2.48 -20.70 11.51
C PHE A 105 3.72 -21.21 10.76
N ASP A 106 3.91 -22.53 10.68
CA ASP A 106 5.05 -23.13 10.02
C ASP A 106 5.08 -22.81 8.51
N ASP A 107 3.93 -22.83 7.83
CA ASP A 107 3.83 -22.44 6.42
C ASP A 107 4.23 -20.98 6.19
N TYR A 108 3.69 -20.08 7.03
CA TYR A 108 4.03 -18.66 6.96
C TYR A 108 5.51 -18.40 7.27
N HIS A 109 6.00 -18.95 8.38
CA HIS A 109 7.32 -18.66 8.92
C HIS A 109 8.44 -19.17 8.00
N ASN A 110 8.32 -20.40 7.50
CA ASN A 110 9.39 -21.03 6.72
C ASN A 110 9.47 -20.55 5.26
N GLN A 111 8.41 -19.91 4.74
CA GLN A 111 8.35 -19.51 3.34
C GLN A 111 7.85 -18.07 3.13
N LEU A 112 6.64 -17.76 3.59
CA LEU A 112 5.95 -16.51 3.23
C LEU A 112 6.65 -15.27 3.80
N ASP A 113 7.08 -15.32 5.06
CA ASP A 113 7.78 -14.22 5.72
C ASP A 113 9.02 -13.75 4.91
N HIS A 114 9.76 -14.71 4.34
CA HIS A 114 10.96 -14.47 3.56
C HIS A 114 10.71 -13.85 2.18
N PHE A 115 9.49 -13.93 1.63
CA PHE A 115 9.14 -13.18 0.41
C PHE A 115 9.07 -11.67 0.68
N VAL A 116 8.78 -11.26 1.93
CA VAL A 116 8.58 -9.86 2.34
C VAL A 116 9.60 -9.44 3.38
N TYR A 117 10.87 -9.77 3.12
CA TYR A 117 11.99 -9.26 3.90
C TYR A 117 11.85 -9.58 5.39
N SER A 118 11.32 -10.75 5.74
CA SER A 118 11.14 -11.24 7.11
C SER A 118 10.50 -10.22 8.07
N ILE A 119 9.20 -9.99 7.94
CA ILE A 119 8.43 -9.01 8.72
C ILE A 119 8.54 -9.28 10.22
N LEU A 120 8.65 -10.55 10.62
CA LEU A 120 8.77 -10.94 12.03
C LEU A 120 10.05 -10.40 12.68
N GLY A 121 11.12 -10.19 11.91
CA GLY A 121 12.40 -9.68 12.42
C GLY A 121 12.92 -10.52 13.58
N ASP A 122 13.10 -9.90 14.75
CA ASP A 122 13.55 -10.58 15.98
C ASP A 122 12.57 -11.68 16.44
N HIS A 123 11.27 -11.55 16.11
CA HIS A 123 10.26 -12.58 16.41
C HIS A 123 10.40 -13.81 15.51
N GLY A 124 11.24 -13.78 14.47
CA GLY A 124 11.45 -14.92 13.58
C GLY A 124 12.16 -16.10 14.25
N SER A 125 12.69 -15.97 15.46
CA SER A 125 13.23 -17.12 16.22
C SER A 125 12.28 -17.64 17.30
N MET A 126 11.09 -17.03 17.43
CA MET A 126 10.13 -17.32 18.49
C MET A 126 9.20 -18.46 18.09
N ALA A 127 8.79 -19.26 19.08
CA ALA A 127 7.76 -20.27 18.87
C ALA A 127 6.37 -19.62 18.77
N LEU A 128 5.40 -20.38 18.26
CA LEU A 128 4.01 -19.95 18.15
C LEU A 128 3.46 -19.46 19.51
N GLU A 129 3.78 -20.18 20.58
CA GLU A 129 3.35 -19.88 21.94
C GLU A 129 3.88 -18.52 22.41
N ASP A 130 5.14 -18.20 22.11
CA ASP A 130 5.72 -16.93 22.51
C ASP A 130 5.07 -15.77 21.75
N ILE A 131 4.81 -15.94 20.44
CA ILE A 131 4.11 -14.92 19.63
C ILE A 131 2.67 -14.72 20.10
N ARG A 132 2.01 -15.82 20.49
CA ARG A 132 0.67 -15.79 21.07
C ARG A 132 0.62 -14.97 22.36
N ASP A 133 1.64 -15.10 23.20
CA ASP A 133 1.75 -14.36 24.46
C ASP A 133 2.08 -12.87 24.23
N VAL A 134 2.86 -12.55 23.19
CA VAL A 134 3.20 -11.15 22.85
C VAL A 134 2.02 -10.42 22.21
N SER A 135 1.40 -11.00 21.18
CA SER A 135 0.33 -10.34 20.43
C SER A 135 -0.65 -11.34 19.80
N PRO A 136 -1.89 -11.42 20.34
CA PRO A 136 -2.96 -12.20 19.73
C PRO A 136 -3.28 -11.77 18.30
N PHE A 137 -3.11 -10.47 17.98
CA PHE A 137 -3.37 -9.97 16.63
C PHE A 137 -2.28 -10.40 15.64
N LEU A 138 -1.01 -10.35 16.04
CA LEU A 138 0.09 -10.84 15.21
C LEU A 138 -0.08 -12.34 14.91
N MET A 139 -0.36 -13.14 15.94
CA MET A 139 -0.64 -14.56 15.78
C MET A 139 -1.82 -14.81 14.82
N THR A 140 -2.92 -14.06 14.98
CA THR A 140 -4.10 -14.20 14.12
C THR A 140 -3.78 -13.85 12.68
N ALA A 141 -3.01 -12.78 12.42
CA ALA A 141 -2.60 -12.39 11.07
C ALA A 141 -1.71 -13.45 10.40
N ILE A 142 -0.75 -14.01 11.13
CA ILE A 142 0.11 -15.11 10.66
C ILE A 142 -0.75 -16.33 10.30
N CYS A 143 -1.64 -16.74 11.20
CA CYS A 143 -2.52 -17.88 10.97
C CYS A 143 -3.47 -17.65 9.79
N ALA A 144 -4.03 -16.44 9.65
CA ALA A 144 -4.91 -16.09 8.55
C ALA A 144 -4.18 -16.21 7.20
N VAL A 145 -2.96 -15.68 7.11
CA VAL A 145 -2.16 -15.78 5.88
C VAL A 145 -1.75 -17.23 5.59
N GLY A 146 -1.31 -18.00 6.58
CA GLY A 146 -1.02 -19.43 6.39
C GLY A 146 -2.25 -20.22 5.95
N ALA A 147 -3.41 -19.99 6.57
CA ALA A 147 -4.68 -20.62 6.17
C ALA A 147 -5.09 -20.26 4.73
N LEU A 148 -4.84 -19.01 4.29
CA LEU A 148 -5.08 -18.58 2.92
C LEU A 148 -4.24 -19.38 1.91
N HIS A 149 -2.96 -19.59 2.20
CA HIS A 149 -2.03 -20.24 1.28
C HIS A 149 -2.19 -21.76 1.26
N LEU A 150 -2.62 -22.34 2.37
CA LEU A 150 -2.96 -23.76 2.47
C LEU A 150 -4.40 -24.09 2.05
N ALA A 151 -5.15 -23.10 1.53
CA ALA A 151 -6.55 -23.24 1.13
C ALA A 151 -7.44 -23.86 2.21
N SER A 152 -7.18 -23.52 3.47
CA SER A 152 -7.90 -24.04 4.62
C SER A 152 -9.28 -23.39 4.78
N PRO A 153 -10.32 -24.15 5.21
CA PRO A 153 -11.62 -23.59 5.56
C PRO A 153 -11.58 -22.63 6.76
N ASP A 154 -10.51 -22.65 7.56
CA ASP A 154 -10.37 -21.76 8.73
C ASP A 154 -10.14 -20.29 8.32
N PHE A 155 -9.78 -20.03 7.06
CA PHE A 155 -9.41 -18.71 6.58
C PHE A 155 -10.49 -17.65 6.84
N ASP A 156 -11.76 -17.95 6.56
CA ASP A 156 -12.81 -16.92 6.63
C ASP A 156 -13.12 -16.47 8.07
N GLU A 157 -12.97 -17.35 9.06
CA GLU A 157 -13.09 -16.99 10.48
C GLU A 157 -11.86 -16.21 10.95
N LEU A 158 -10.65 -16.65 10.57
CA LEU A 158 -9.41 -15.94 10.89
C LEU A 158 -9.37 -14.54 10.26
N TYR A 159 -9.82 -14.40 9.02
CA TYR A 159 -9.97 -13.13 8.33
C TYR A 159 -10.93 -12.21 9.09
N ARG A 160 -12.11 -12.71 9.50
CA ARG A 160 -13.07 -11.93 10.29
C ARG A 160 -12.49 -11.47 11.63
N GLU A 161 -11.70 -12.32 12.29
CA GLU A 161 -11.01 -11.95 13.52
C GLU A 161 -9.94 -10.88 13.26
N CYS A 162 -9.12 -10.99 12.21
CA CYS A 162 -8.18 -9.95 11.82
C CYS A 162 -8.88 -8.60 11.60
N VAL A 163 -10.04 -8.59 10.93
CA VAL A 163 -10.85 -7.37 10.75
C VAL A 163 -11.30 -6.81 12.09
N ALA A 164 -11.85 -7.65 12.98
CA ALA A 164 -12.32 -7.22 14.30
C ALA A 164 -11.18 -6.65 15.16
N LEU A 165 -10.03 -7.33 15.21
CA LEU A 165 -8.86 -6.89 15.96
C LEU A 165 -8.31 -5.58 15.39
N SER A 166 -8.18 -5.46 14.06
CA SER A 166 -7.71 -4.21 13.43
C SER A 166 -8.63 -3.02 13.71
N ALA A 167 -9.95 -3.22 13.75
CA ALA A 167 -10.91 -2.17 14.09
C ALA A 167 -10.74 -1.68 15.54
N SER A 168 -10.38 -2.58 16.46
CA SER A 168 -10.20 -2.26 17.88
C SER A 168 -8.95 -1.40 18.17
N LEU A 169 -7.96 -1.37 17.27
CA LEU A 169 -6.70 -0.61 17.42
C LEU A 169 -6.90 0.91 17.58
N SER A 170 -8.08 1.42 17.23
CA SER A 170 -8.42 2.83 17.45
C SER A 170 -8.67 3.16 18.93
N PHE A 171 -8.87 2.16 19.78
CA PHE A 171 -9.31 2.33 21.18
C PHE A 171 -8.29 1.80 22.20
N VAL A 172 -7.19 1.21 21.75
CA VAL A 172 -6.13 0.62 22.59
C VAL A 172 -4.77 1.26 22.32
N LYS A 173 -3.80 1.01 23.21
CA LYS A 173 -2.43 1.49 23.05
C LYS A 173 -1.74 0.56 22.06
N ASN A 174 -1.36 1.10 20.92
CA ASN A 174 -0.74 0.33 19.85
C ASN A 174 0.72 -0.01 20.17
N THR A 175 1.19 -1.14 19.64
CA THR A 175 2.56 -1.67 19.78
C THR A 175 3.16 -1.97 18.40
N VAL A 176 4.44 -2.33 18.37
CA VAL A 176 5.14 -2.65 17.12
C VAL A 176 4.57 -3.91 16.46
N GLU A 177 4.07 -4.86 17.27
CA GLU A 177 3.46 -6.09 16.78
C GLU A 177 2.11 -5.84 16.10
N ASP A 178 1.38 -4.80 16.48
CA ASP A 178 0.18 -4.39 15.74
C ASP A 178 0.54 -3.90 14.34
N VAL A 179 1.65 -3.17 14.20
CA VAL A 179 2.15 -2.73 12.90
C VAL A 179 2.57 -3.95 12.08
N GLN A 180 3.30 -4.90 12.65
CA GLN A 180 3.66 -6.15 11.97
C GLN A 180 2.41 -6.91 11.53
N ALA A 181 1.43 -7.10 12.40
CA ALA A 181 0.18 -7.79 12.09
C ALA A 181 -0.57 -7.14 10.92
N LEU A 182 -0.65 -5.81 10.91
CA LEU A 182 -1.27 -5.05 9.81
C LEU A 182 -0.51 -5.20 8.50
N LEU A 183 0.82 -5.21 8.54
CA LEU A 183 1.64 -5.42 7.35
C LEU A 183 1.45 -6.84 6.80
N ILE A 184 1.51 -7.86 7.65
CA ILE A 184 1.25 -9.26 7.27
C ILE A 184 -0.13 -9.36 6.62
N ALA A 185 -1.15 -8.78 7.26
CA ALA A 185 -2.48 -8.77 6.69
C ALA A 185 -2.51 -8.08 5.31
N ALA A 186 -1.93 -6.88 5.19
CA ALA A 186 -1.96 -6.10 3.96
C ALA A 186 -1.21 -6.75 2.79
N PHE A 187 -0.07 -7.40 3.03
CA PHE A 187 0.75 -7.96 1.95
C PHE A 187 0.06 -9.11 1.21
N TRP A 188 -0.79 -9.91 1.86
CA TRP A 188 -1.41 -11.10 1.24
C TRP A 188 -2.94 -11.06 1.16
N MET A 189 -3.63 -10.38 2.08
CA MET A 189 -5.10 -10.31 2.08
C MET A 189 -5.55 -8.99 1.41
N SER A 190 -5.81 -9.06 0.10
CA SER A 190 -6.01 -7.89 -0.78
C SER A 190 -7.21 -7.01 -0.42
N ASP A 191 -8.28 -7.58 0.12
CA ASP A 191 -9.58 -6.93 0.26
C ASP A 191 -9.55 -5.66 1.13
N LEU A 192 -8.75 -5.67 2.20
CA LEU A 192 -8.60 -4.55 3.13
C LEU A 192 -7.16 -4.05 3.22
N SER A 193 -6.31 -4.45 2.27
CA SER A 193 -4.89 -4.08 2.22
C SER A 193 -4.65 -2.57 2.41
N TRP A 194 -5.36 -1.73 1.66
CA TRP A 194 -5.23 -0.27 1.78
C TRP A 194 -5.63 0.28 3.15
N THR A 195 -6.69 -0.26 3.74
CA THR A 195 -7.16 0.14 5.08
C THR A 195 -6.13 -0.23 6.14
N TRP A 196 -5.59 -1.45 6.09
CA TRP A 196 -4.57 -1.91 7.03
C TRP A 196 -3.24 -1.19 6.86
N VAL A 197 -2.83 -0.90 5.62
CA VAL A 197 -1.67 -0.05 5.34
C VAL A 197 -1.85 1.34 5.93
N GLY A 198 -2.98 2.02 5.67
CA GLY A 198 -3.22 3.36 6.23
C GLY A 198 -3.20 3.35 7.76
N LEU A 199 -3.72 2.29 8.38
CA LEU A 199 -3.67 2.10 9.82
C LEU A 199 -2.24 1.84 10.32
N ALA A 200 -1.45 1.04 9.61
CA ALA A 200 -0.05 0.76 9.92
C ALA A 200 0.80 2.02 9.84
N VAL A 201 0.62 2.86 8.81
CA VAL A 201 1.32 4.15 8.67
C VAL A 201 0.99 5.09 9.83
N ARG A 202 -0.30 5.18 10.19
CA ARG A 202 -0.73 5.99 11.35
C ARG A 202 -0.06 5.52 12.63
N ILE A 203 -0.15 4.23 12.94
CA ILE A 203 0.40 3.65 14.17
C ILE A 203 1.93 3.76 14.20
N ALA A 204 2.63 3.45 13.11
CA ALA A 204 4.08 3.60 13.00
C ALA A 204 4.53 5.06 13.22
N THR A 205 3.72 6.02 12.79
CA THR A 205 3.97 7.45 13.03
C THR A 205 3.76 7.81 14.50
N GLU A 206 2.71 7.29 15.15
CA GLU A 206 2.44 7.45 16.58
C GLU A 206 3.56 6.87 17.46
N LEU A 207 4.07 5.69 17.07
CA LEU A 207 5.24 5.04 17.68
C LEU A 207 6.57 5.72 17.31
N GLN A 208 6.54 6.73 16.45
CA GLN A 208 7.70 7.49 16.00
C GLN A 208 8.81 6.63 15.36
N LEU A 209 8.46 5.52 14.69
CA LEU A 209 9.45 4.60 14.12
C LEU A 209 10.42 5.28 13.14
N HIS A 210 9.93 6.27 12.40
CA HIS A 210 10.71 7.11 11.48
C HIS A 210 11.88 7.87 12.14
N ARG A 211 11.88 8.02 13.47
CA ARG A 211 12.93 8.70 14.24
C ARG A 211 14.01 7.75 14.77
N SER A 212 13.85 6.45 14.59
CA SER A 212 14.76 5.44 15.13
C SER A 212 16.09 5.39 14.35
N PHE A 213 16.09 5.84 13.10
CA PHE A 213 17.21 5.71 12.16
C PHE A 213 18.55 6.26 12.68
N PRO A 214 18.65 7.48 13.25
CA PRO A 214 19.93 8.01 13.75
C PRO A 214 20.53 7.18 14.89
N ARG A 215 19.72 6.49 15.70
CA ARG A 215 20.21 5.58 16.75
C ARG A 215 20.53 4.20 16.20
N ALA A 216 19.77 3.72 15.21
CA ALA A 216 20.04 2.45 14.53
C ALA A 216 21.47 2.43 13.94
N ILE A 217 21.84 3.48 13.20
CA ILE A 217 23.19 3.60 12.60
C ILE A 217 24.32 3.76 13.63
N LEU A 218 23.99 4.03 14.89
CA LEU A 218 24.96 4.08 16.00
C LEU A 218 25.08 2.73 16.74
N GLY A 219 24.41 1.67 16.25
CA GLY A 219 24.49 0.32 16.79
C GLY A 219 23.42 -0.05 17.82
N ASP A 220 22.35 0.75 17.94
CA ASP A 220 21.24 0.43 18.85
C ASP A 220 20.30 -0.63 18.22
N ARG A 221 20.24 -1.83 18.82
CA ARG A 221 19.46 -2.97 18.30
C ARG A 221 17.96 -2.72 18.25
N GLU A 222 17.38 -2.11 19.28
CA GLU A 222 15.93 -1.86 19.31
C GLU A 222 15.55 -0.84 18.23
N GLN A 223 16.37 0.20 18.10
CA GLN A 223 16.15 1.25 17.11
C GLN A 223 16.39 0.73 15.69
N TYR A 224 17.33 -0.19 15.51
CA TYR A 224 17.50 -0.94 14.27
C TYR A 224 16.23 -1.68 13.87
N SER A 225 15.63 -2.47 14.78
CA SER A 225 14.38 -3.21 14.51
C SER A 225 13.22 -2.25 14.20
N ASN A 226 13.11 -1.11 14.89
CA ASN A 226 12.12 -0.08 14.62
C ASN A 226 12.30 0.61 13.26
N THR A 227 13.54 0.93 12.88
CA THR A 227 13.87 1.49 11.57
C THR A 227 13.54 0.52 10.45
N ARG A 228 13.87 -0.76 10.63
CA ARG A 228 13.53 -1.83 9.68
C ARG A 228 12.02 -1.94 9.48
N LEU A 229 11.26 -1.94 10.58
CA LEU A 229 9.80 -1.95 10.53
C LEU A 229 9.24 -0.72 9.83
N TYR A 230 9.83 0.46 10.03
CA TYR A 230 9.46 1.66 9.30
C TYR A 230 9.67 1.52 7.78
N TYR A 231 10.76 0.90 7.32
CA TYR A 231 10.96 0.63 5.90
C TYR A 231 9.95 -0.36 5.33
N LEU A 232 9.55 -1.39 6.10
CA LEU A 232 8.46 -2.29 5.70
C LEU A 232 7.15 -1.54 5.53
N VAL A 233 6.82 -0.62 6.45
CA VAL A 233 5.65 0.27 6.35
C VAL A 233 5.73 1.15 5.10
N TYR A 234 6.88 1.77 4.84
CA TYR A 234 7.10 2.59 3.65
C TYR A 234 6.86 1.78 2.37
N VAL A 235 7.48 0.61 2.24
CA VAL A 235 7.32 -0.24 1.04
C VAL A 235 5.87 -0.72 0.89
N CYS A 236 5.21 -1.14 1.97
CA CYS A 236 3.82 -1.57 1.93
C CYS A 236 2.88 -0.42 1.50
N ASP A 237 3.06 0.78 2.04
CA ASP A 237 2.33 1.99 1.63
C ASP A 237 2.45 2.25 0.14
N HIS A 238 3.65 2.15 -0.42
CA HIS A 238 3.88 2.38 -1.84
C HIS A 238 3.30 1.27 -2.74
N HIS A 239 3.37 0.01 -2.30
CA HIS A 239 2.78 -1.14 -2.99
C HIS A 239 1.27 -0.98 -3.24
N PHE A 240 0.56 -0.38 -2.28
CA PHE A 240 -0.89 -0.21 -2.35
C PHE A 240 -1.34 1.22 -2.69
N SER A 241 -0.39 2.15 -2.89
CA SER A 241 -0.65 3.52 -3.36
C SER A 241 -0.44 3.67 -4.86
N ILE A 242 0.81 3.50 -5.30
CA ILE A 242 1.26 3.94 -6.63
C ILE A 242 0.63 3.13 -7.76
N PRO A 243 0.61 1.77 -7.70
CA PRO A 243 -0.08 0.98 -8.73
C PRO A 243 -1.55 1.37 -8.89
N TYR A 244 -2.19 1.83 -7.81
CA TYR A 244 -3.58 2.24 -7.77
C TYR A 244 -3.80 3.72 -8.11
N GLY A 245 -2.76 4.44 -8.53
CA GLY A 245 -2.86 5.87 -8.88
C GLY A 245 -3.05 6.80 -7.66
N ARG A 246 -2.82 6.31 -6.44
CA ARG A 246 -2.97 7.05 -5.20
C ARG A 246 -1.61 7.56 -4.70
N PRO A 247 -1.56 8.72 -4.02
CA PRO A 247 -0.33 9.19 -3.39
C PRO A 247 -0.04 8.36 -2.12
N PRO A 248 1.22 7.93 -1.90
CA PRO A 248 1.65 7.38 -0.62
C PRO A 248 1.44 8.34 0.55
N THR A 249 1.20 7.79 1.74
CA THR A 249 0.98 8.56 2.97
C THR A 249 2.25 8.71 3.81
N THR A 250 3.21 7.81 3.63
CA THR A 250 4.56 7.89 4.20
C THR A 250 5.38 9.00 3.54
N ARG A 251 6.36 9.52 4.27
CA ARG A 251 7.13 10.71 3.87
C ARG A 251 8.56 10.37 3.50
N GLU A 252 9.12 11.14 2.56
CA GLU A 252 10.55 11.19 2.21
C GLU A 252 11.37 11.87 3.33
N CYS A 253 11.48 11.21 4.49
CA CYS A 253 12.24 11.67 5.65
C CYS A 253 13.73 11.29 5.58
N GLU A 254 14.52 11.72 6.57
CA GLU A 254 15.95 11.40 6.67
C GLU A 254 16.21 9.88 6.55
N ALA A 255 15.44 9.07 7.26
CA ALA A 255 15.57 7.61 7.21
C ALA A 255 15.44 7.05 5.78
N VAL A 256 14.56 7.62 4.94
CA VAL A 256 14.37 7.17 3.55
C VAL A 256 15.50 7.66 2.65
N ARG A 257 15.88 8.94 2.77
CA ARG A 257 16.92 9.55 1.93
C ARG A 257 18.30 8.92 2.16
N ASP A 258 18.62 8.64 3.42
CA ASP A 258 19.91 8.12 3.85
C ASP A 258 19.87 6.60 4.11
N ALA A 259 18.84 5.92 3.58
CA ALA A 259 18.57 4.49 3.82
C ALA A 259 19.74 3.56 3.48
N ARG A 260 20.69 3.99 2.63
CA ARG A 260 21.90 3.20 2.34
C ARG A 260 22.77 3.00 3.58
N MET A 261 22.85 4.01 4.47
CA MET A 261 23.62 3.90 5.72
C MET A 261 23.06 2.84 6.67
N PHE A 262 21.77 2.49 6.54
CA PHE A 262 21.18 1.41 7.33
C PHE A 262 21.86 0.06 7.08
N LEU A 263 22.38 -0.16 5.86
CA LEU A 263 23.04 -1.40 5.49
C LEU A 263 24.43 -1.56 6.10
N ASP A 264 25.00 -0.48 6.64
CA ASP A 264 26.29 -0.51 7.34
C ASP A 264 26.12 -0.82 8.85
N CYS A 265 24.87 -0.99 9.33
CA CYS A 265 24.62 -1.34 10.73
C CYS A 265 25.13 -2.74 11.05
N GLU A 266 25.60 -2.96 12.29
CA GLU A 266 26.08 -4.27 12.77
C GLU A 266 25.08 -5.41 12.56
N HIS A 267 23.79 -5.08 12.60
CA HIS A 267 22.70 -6.05 12.54
C HIS A 267 22.13 -6.28 11.13
N ALA A 268 22.64 -5.58 10.12
CA ALA A 268 22.13 -5.63 8.75
C ALA A 268 22.24 -7.05 8.16
N THR A 269 21.17 -7.48 7.51
CA THR A 269 21.05 -8.79 6.86
C THR A 269 20.84 -8.66 5.35
N GLU A 270 20.86 -9.79 4.63
CA GLU A 270 20.50 -9.80 3.21
C GLU A 270 19.06 -9.29 2.97
N ASP A 271 18.14 -9.58 3.89
CA ASP A 271 16.75 -9.12 3.79
C ASP A 271 16.64 -7.60 3.91
N ASP A 272 17.54 -6.95 4.66
CA ASP A 272 17.62 -5.50 4.74
C ASP A 272 18.12 -4.91 3.43
N ALA A 273 19.13 -5.52 2.81
CA ALA A 273 19.58 -5.11 1.47
C ALA A 273 18.43 -5.22 0.45
N ARG A 274 17.66 -6.32 0.48
CA ARG A 274 16.45 -6.50 -0.36
C ARG A 274 15.39 -5.44 -0.08
N LEU A 275 15.16 -5.10 1.19
CA LEU A 275 14.20 -4.09 1.62
C LEU A 275 14.62 -2.68 1.18
N ILE A 276 15.87 -2.29 1.40
CA ILE A 276 16.40 -0.99 0.99
C ILE A 276 16.39 -0.82 -0.53
N SER A 277 16.64 -1.89 -1.28
CA SER A 277 16.46 -1.87 -2.74
C SER A 277 15.04 -1.48 -3.15
N GLN A 278 14.02 -1.89 -2.37
CA GLN A 278 12.64 -1.47 -2.60
C GLN A 278 12.39 -0.04 -2.19
N VAL A 279 12.92 0.40 -1.05
CA VAL A 279 12.80 1.78 -0.60
C VAL A 279 13.26 2.74 -1.70
N PHE A 280 14.43 2.47 -2.32
CA PHE A 280 14.91 3.28 -3.44
C PHE A 280 14.03 3.18 -4.69
N CYS A 281 13.57 1.98 -5.05
CA CYS A 281 12.69 1.81 -6.21
C CYS A 281 11.39 2.62 -6.05
N TRP A 282 10.79 2.54 -4.87
CA TRP A 282 9.52 3.21 -4.59
C TRP A 282 9.67 4.72 -4.37
N SER A 283 10.80 5.19 -3.83
CA SER A 283 11.13 6.63 -3.80
C SER A 283 11.23 7.23 -5.20
N ILE A 284 11.82 6.50 -6.16
CA ILE A 284 11.80 6.90 -7.58
C ILE A 284 10.37 6.92 -8.12
N CYS A 285 9.57 5.87 -7.86
CA CYS A 285 8.17 5.83 -8.30
C CYS A 285 7.31 6.95 -7.70
N SER A 286 7.55 7.36 -6.44
CA SER A 286 6.91 8.52 -5.82
C SER A 286 7.30 9.81 -6.52
N SER A 287 8.59 9.97 -6.84
CA SER A 287 9.07 11.12 -7.62
C SER A 287 8.43 11.18 -9.02
N ILE A 288 8.18 10.03 -9.64
CA ILE A 288 7.44 9.92 -10.92
C ILE A 288 5.98 10.36 -10.70
N TYR A 289 5.32 9.85 -9.67
CA TYR A 289 3.94 10.23 -9.33
C TYR A 289 3.80 11.75 -9.15
N ASP A 290 4.70 12.37 -8.37
CA ASP A 290 4.69 13.81 -8.10
C ASP A 290 4.97 14.65 -9.36
N ALA A 291 5.86 14.18 -10.24
CA ALA A 291 6.24 14.90 -11.46
C ALA A 291 5.15 14.91 -12.54
N PHE A 292 4.40 13.82 -12.67
CA PHE A 292 3.42 13.65 -13.76
C PHE A 292 1.96 13.71 -13.28
N GLY A 293 1.71 13.52 -11.99
CA GLY A 293 0.38 13.53 -11.38
C GLY A 293 -0.54 12.40 -11.85
N ALA A 294 -1.76 12.39 -11.31
CA ALA A 294 -2.79 11.39 -11.59
C ALA A 294 -3.62 11.69 -12.85
N ASP A 295 -3.50 12.87 -13.45
CA ASP A 295 -4.27 13.24 -14.65
C ASP A 295 -3.72 12.54 -15.91
N VAL A 296 -4.57 11.72 -16.50
CA VAL A 296 -4.22 10.78 -17.58
C VAL A 296 -4.66 11.25 -18.95
N ASP A 297 -5.55 12.23 -18.98
CA ASP A 297 -5.94 12.93 -20.19
C ASP A 297 -4.93 14.03 -20.53
N ARG A 298 -4.17 14.51 -19.53
CA ARG A 298 -3.09 15.47 -19.73
C ARG A 298 -1.90 14.84 -20.49
N PRO A 299 -1.63 15.30 -21.73
CA PRO A 299 -0.46 14.84 -22.47
C PRO A 299 0.84 15.33 -21.82
N LEU A 300 1.93 14.58 -21.98
CA LEU A 300 3.26 15.03 -21.58
C LEU A 300 3.68 16.32 -22.33
N SER A 301 4.25 17.26 -21.59
CA SER A 301 4.98 18.40 -22.16
C SER A 301 6.40 18.01 -22.58
N GLU A 302 7.05 18.81 -23.43
CA GLU A 302 8.43 18.54 -23.87
C GLU A 302 9.43 18.49 -22.71
N ALA A 303 9.27 19.36 -21.71
CA ALA A 303 10.09 19.33 -20.49
C ALA A 303 9.95 17.99 -19.74
N GLN A 304 8.71 17.48 -19.65
CA GLN A 304 8.41 16.21 -19.01
C GLN A 304 8.96 14.99 -19.76
N ILE A 305 9.17 15.07 -21.08
CA ILE A 305 9.86 14.01 -21.85
C ILE A 305 11.31 13.85 -21.35
N SER A 306 11.99 14.96 -21.05
CA SER A 306 13.33 14.93 -20.46
C SER A 306 13.31 14.29 -19.06
N ASP A 307 12.30 14.61 -18.25
CA ASP A 307 12.13 13.98 -16.94
C ASP A 307 11.91 12.46 -17.05
N VAL A 308 11.14 11.99 -18.05
CA VAL A 308 10.97 10.55 -18.30
C VAL A 308 12.31 9.88 -18.59
N ARG A 309 13.16 10.49 -19.43
CA ARG A 309 14.51 9.98 -19.71
C ARG A 309 15.37 9.92 -18.44
N ARG A 310 15.34 10.97 -17.61
CA ARG A 310 16.06 11.02 -16.34
C ARG A 310 15.62 9.90 -15.40
N PHE A 311 14.32 9.73 -15.19
CA PHE A 311 13.80 8.66 -14.33
C PHE A 311 14.12 7.27 -14.88
N SER A 312 14.09 7.07 -16.20
CA SER A 312 14.49 5.80 -16.82
C SER A 312 15.95 5.47 -16.50
N ILE A 313 16.86 6.45 -16.59
CA ILE A 313 18.27 6.27 -16.24
C ILE A 313 18.43 5.91 -14.77
N SER A 314 17.68 6.55 -13.87
CA SER A 314 17.68 6.22 -12.44
C SER A 314 17.23 4.78 -12.19
N LEU A 315 16.17 4.32 -12.86
CA LEU A 315 15.71 2.93 -12.77
C LEU A 315 16.72 1.94 -13.34
N ASP A 316 17.36 2.28 -14.46
CA ASP A 316 18.40 1.45 -15.09
C ASP A 316 19.63 1.30 -14.18
N SER A 317 20.05 2.40 -13.56
CA SER A 317 21.15 2.43 -12.59
C SER A 317 20.82 1.61 -11.35
N LEU A 318 19.60 1.75 -10.81
CA LEU A 318 19.15 0.98 -9.65
C LEU A 318 19.12 -0.52 -9.97
N ARG A 319 18.61 -0.92 -11.15
CA ARG A 319 18.65 -2.33 -11.57
C ARG A 319 20.08 -2.83 -11.67
N ALA A 320 20.98 -2.07 -12.29
CA ALA A 320 22.37 -2.47 -12.46
C ALA A 320 23.09 -2.64 -11.12
N GLU A 321 22.81 -1.75 -10.16
CA GLU A 321 23.35 -1.85 -8.80
C GLU A 321 22.90 -3.14 -8.10
N TRP A 322 21.59 -3.43 -8.09
CA TRP A 322 21.05 -4.49 -7.25
C TRP A 322 20.93 -5.87 -7.91
N ALA A 323 20.99 -5.96 -9.24
CA ALA A 323 20.82 -7.24 -9.95
C ALA A 323 21.92 -8.27 -9.61
N ASP A 324 23.15 -7.81 -9.39
CA ASP A 324 24.30 -8.68 -9.14
C ASP A 324 24.58 -8.91 -7.64
N ILE A 325 23.99 -8.08 -6.77
CA ILE A 325 24.17 -8.16 -5.31
C ILE A 325 23.46 -9.38 -4.72
N PHE A 326 22.24 -9.69 -5.18
CA PHE A 326 21.43 -10.74 -4.58
C PHE A 326 21.78 -12.13 -5.09
N GLY A 327 21.96 -13.06 -4.16
CA GLY A 327 22.18 -14.49 -4.42
C GLY A 327 20.93 -15.33 -4.16
N PRO A 328 21.06 -16.67 -4.24
CA PRO A 328 20.03 -17.58 -3.77
C PRO A 328 19.86 -17.48 -2.25
N ASN A 329 18.63 -17.24 -1.80
CA ASN A 329 18.23 -17.24 -0.40
C ASN A 329 17.82 -18.66 0.05
N ALA A 330 18.02 -18.96 1.33
CA ALA A 330 17.74 -20.28 1.90
C ALA A 330 16.26 -20.71 1.81
N HIS A 331 15.32 -19.77 1.90
CA HIS A 331 13.89 -20.07 1.98
C HIS A 331 13.15 -19.80 0.67
N VAL A 332 13.57 -18.77 -0.09
CA VAL A 332 12.90 -18.34 -1.32
C VAL A 332 13.75 -18.51 -2.58
N GLY A 333 14.83 -19.29 -2.50
CA GLY A 333 15.70 -19.61 -3.64
C GLY A 333 16.21 -18.36 -4.34
N ASN A 334 16.21 -18.34 -5.67
CA ASN A 334 16.71 -17.22 -6.45
C ASN A 334 15.67 -16.09 -6.64
N TYR A 335 14.56 -16.10 -5.90
CA TYR A 335 13.56 -15.03 -5.94
C TYR A 335 14.15 -13.62 -5.74
N PRO A 336 15.09 -13.35 -4.81
CA PRO A 336 15.60 -12.00 -4.58
C PRO A 336 16.13 -11.34 -5.86
N ARG A 337 16.92 -12.07 -6.65
CA ARG A 337 17.46 -11.60 -7.94
C ARG A 337 16.36 -11.45 -9.00
N LYS A 338 15.48 -12.45 -9.15
CA LYS A 338 14.40 -12.41 -10.15
C LYS A 338 13.40 -11.29 -9.88
N GLY A 339 13.07 -11.07 -8.61
CA GLY A 339 12.20 -10.03 -8.13
C GLY A 339 12.70 -8.63 -8.52
N VAL A 340 14.02 -8.38 -8.47
CA VAL A 340 14.59 -7.11 -8.97
C VAL A 340 14.24 -6.87 -10.43
N GLY A 341 14.41 -7.89 -11.28
CA GLY A 341 14.10 -7.79 -12.71
C GLY A 341 12.63 -7.46 -12.99
N VAL A 342 11.71 -8.22 -12.39
CA VAL A 342 10.27 -8.05 -12.62
C VAL A 342 9.77 -6.71 -12.09
N ARG A 343 10.25 -6.28 -10.92
CA ARG A 343 9.90 -4.96 -10.34
C ARG A 343 10.45 -3.80 -11.14
N TYR A 344 11.69 -3.89 -11.62
CA TYR A 344 12.24 -2.90 -12.53
C TYR A 344 11.38 -2.75 -13.78
N HIS A 345 10.96 -3.86 -14.39
CA HIS A 345 10.12 -3.80 -15.58
C HIS A 345 8.76 -3.17 -15.28
N PHE A 346 8.20 -3.41 -14.09
CA PHE A 346 6.98 -2.72 -13.67
C PHE A 346 7.21 -1.21 -13.49
N ALA A 347 8.27 -0.79 -12.79
CA ALA A 347 8.58 0.63 -12.61
C ALA A 347 8.81 1.33 -13.96
N LYS A 348 9.50 0.66 -14.90
CA LYS A 348 9.75 1.18 -16.25
C LYS A 348 8.48 1.21 -17.10
N LEU A 349 7.63 0.19 -17.00
CA LEU A 349 6.31 0.18 -17.60
C LEU A 349 5.43 1.32 -17.06
N TYR A 350 5.38 1.49 -15.73
CA TYR A 350 4.66 2.58 -15.06
C TYR A 350 5.11 3.94 -15.61
N LEU A 351 6.41 4.23 -15.56
CA LEU A 351 7.02 5.45 -16.09
C LEU A 351 6.71 5.69 -17.57
N CYS A 352 6.99 4.70 -18.41
CA CYS A 352 6.90 4.87 -19.86
C CYS A 352 5.45 4.88 -20.35
N SER A 353 4.49 4.35 -19.58
CA SER A 353 3.07 4.42 -19.92
C SER A 353 2.54 5.86 -20.00
N HIS A 354 3.21 6.82 -19.35
CA HIS A 354 2.86 8.23 -19.43
C HIS A 354 2.94 8.80 -20.86
N ALA A 355 3.79 8.24 -21.74
CA ALA A 355 3.85 8.67 -23.15
C ALA A 355 2.53 8.46 -23.89
N LEU A 356 1.69 7.55 -23.41
CA LEU A 356 0.39 7.22 -23.99
C LEU A 356 -0.76 8.08 -23.48
N ARG A 357 -0.50 9.01 -22.53
CA ARG A 357 -1.49 9.96 -21.98
C ARG A 357 -1.89 11.01 -23.01
N GLY A 358 -3.17 11.37 -23.00
CA GLY A 358 -3.70 12.41 -23.88
C GLY A 358 -3.48 12.18 -25.37
N ALA A 359 -3.23 10.93 -25.80
CA ALA A 359 -2.95 10.57 -27.20
C ALA A 359 -4.10 10.95 -28.16
N ARG A 360 -5.32 11.08 -27.63
CA ARG A 360 -6.52 11.50 -28.38
C ARG A 360 -6.80 13.01 -28.30
N SER A 361 -5.97 13.77 -27.59
CA SER A 361 -6.16 15.20 -27.39
C SER A 361 -5.87 15.99 -28.68
N VAL A 362 -6.45 17.18 -28.78
CA VAL A 362 -6.15 18.12 -29.88
C VAL A 362 -4.67 18.53 -29.85
N GLN A 363 -4.08 18.65 -28.65
CA GLN A 363 -2.66 18.97 -28.44
C GLN A 363 -1.72 17.88 -28.94
N ALA A 364 -2.11 16.61 -28.88
CA ALA A 364 -1.32 15.51 -29.44
C ALA A 364 -1.23 15.59 -30.98
N ARG A 365 -2.24 16.15 -31.66
CA ARG A 365 -2.29 16.28 -33.12
C ARG A 365 -1.47 17.44 -33.68
N SER A 366 -0.96 18.33 -32.82
CA SER A 366 -0.19 19.51 -33.21
C SER A 366 1.30 19.43 -32.83
N ARG A 367 1.80 18.25 -32.44
CA ARG A 367 3.20 18.06 -32.03
C ARG A 367 4.15 18.01 -33.23
N SER A 368 5.40 18.42 -33.00
CA SER A 368 6.46 18.26 -34.00
C SER A 368 6.77 16.77 -34.23
N PRO A 369 7.26 16.38 -35.43
CA PRO A 369 7.62 14.99 -35.72
C PRO A 369 8.65 14.41 -34.74
N ASP A 370 9.62 15.21 -34.31
CA ASP A 370 10.67 14.77 -33.38
C ASP A 370 10.09 14.40 -32.00
N VAL A 371 9.15 15.20 -31.49
CA VAL A 371 8.47 14.92 -30.22
C VAL A 371 7.59 13.67 -30.30
N VAL A 372 6.97 13.42 -31.47
CA VAL A 372 6.20 12.20 -31.71
C VAL A 372 7.12 10.97 -31.70
N ALA A 373 8.26 11.04 -32.37
CA ALA A 373 9.25 9.96 -32.37
C ALA A 373 9.79 9.65 -30.97
N ASP A 374 10.10 10.67 -30.17
CA ASP A 374 10.52 10.53 -28.76
C ASP A 374 9.45 9.80 -27.93
N LEU A 375 8.17 10.16 -28.10
CA LEU A 375 7.07 9.53 -27.37
C LEU A 375 6.82 8.09 -27.82
N ASP A 376 6.98 7.81 -29.11
CA ASP A 376 6.88 6.45 -29.64
C ASP A 376 8.00 5.55 -29.10
N GLU A 377 9.23 6.05 -28.99
CA GLU A 377 10.35 5.32 -28.36
C GLU A 377 10.03 4.98 -26.89
N ILE A 378 9.50 5.95 -26.15
CA ILE A 378 9.09 5.76 -24.75
C ILE A 378 7.93 4.75 -24.66
N ALA A 379 6.91 4.87 -25.51
CA ALA A 379 5.78 3.94 -25.53
C ALA A 379 6.22 2.50 -25.88
N ASN A 380 7.14 2.33 -26.83
CA ASN A 380 7.72 1.04 -27.14
C ASN A 380 8.51 0.47 -25.95
N SER A 381 9.19 1.31 -25.17
CA SER A 381 9.85 0.89 -23.91
C SER A 381 8.85 0.36 -22.87
N ALA A 382 7.65 0.95 -22.80
CA ALA A 382 6.57 0.43 -21.95
C ALA A 382 6.10 -0.96 -22.43
N VAL A 383 5.87 -1.13 -23.74
CA VAL A 383 5.49 -2.43 -24.35
C VAL A 383 6.54 -3.51 -24.06
N LEU A 384 7.83 -3.23 -24.28
CA LEU A 384 8.91 -4.16 -23.99
C LEU A 384 8.97 -4.55 -22.52
N SER A 385 8.72 -3.60 -21.62
CA SER A 385 8.69 -3.86 -20.18
C SER A 385 7.51 -4.75 -19.78
N ALA A 386 6.31 -4.50 -20.32
CA ALA A 386 5.14 -5.36 -20.09
C ALA A 386 5.35 -6.78 -20.63
N LEU A 387 5.89 -6.91 -21.84
CA LEU A 387 6.25 -8.21 -22.42
C LEU A 387 7.28 -8.95 -21.55
N SER A 388 8.25 -8.24 -20.99
CA SER A 388 9.27 -8.82 -20.11
C SER A 388 8.67 -9.37 -18.82
N ILE A 389 7.69 -8.70 -18.22
CA ILE A 389 6.95 -9.20 -17.04
C ILE A 389 6.21 -10.49 -17.40
N LEU A 390 5.44 -10.49 -18.49
CA LEU A 390 4.67 -11.68 -18.87
C LEU A 390 5.59 -12.85 -19.23
N ARG A 391 6.65 -12.61 -20.00
CA ARG A 391 7.64 -13.64 -20.34
C ARG A 391 8.35 -14.19 -19.12
N ALA A 392 8.68 -13.37 -18.12
CA ALA A 392 9.26 -13.85 -16.87
C ALA A 392 8.31 -14.82 -16.15
N VAL A 393 7.01 -14.55 -16.15
CA VAL A 393 6.00 -15.47 -15.57
C VAL A 393 5.82 -16.72 -16.44
N ILE A 394 5.84 -16.58 -17.76
CA ILE A 394 5.51 -17.67 -18.70
C ILE A 394 6.67 -18.65 -18.93
N LEU A 395 7.90 -18.14 -19.03
CA LEU A 395 9.05 -18.92 -19.51
C LEU A 395 9.91 -19.48 -18.37
N ASP A 396 9.82 -18.90 -17.18
CA ASP A 396 10.67 -19.24 -16.03
C ASP A 396 9.88 -20.08 -15.02
N SER A 397 10.16 -21.39 -14.99
CA SER A 397 9.47 -22.33 -14.09
C SER A 397 9.76 -22.07 -12.61
N GLU A 398 10.94 -21.55 -12.29
CA GLU A 398 11.30 -21.18 -10.92
C GLU A 398 10.47 -19.95 -10.50
N MET A 399 10.30 -18.97 -11.39
CA MET A 399 9.40 -17.84 -11.14
C MET A 399 7.95 -18.28 -10.92
N GLN A 400 7.47 -19.26 -11.69
CA GLN A 400 6.13 -19.84 -11.54
C GLN A 400 5.94 -20.50 -10.17
N SER A 401 6.97 -21.19 -9.67
CA SER A 401 6.92 -21.86 -8.36
C SER A 401 6.77 -20.88 -7.19
N TYR A 402 7.18 -19.63 -7.35
CA TYR A 402 7.06 -18.62 -6.30
C TYR A 402 5.69 -17.95 -6.26
N LEU A 403 4.93 -17.97 -7.37
CA LEU A 403 3.69 -17.20 -7.51
C LEU A 403 2.66 -17.48 -6.41
N SER A 404 2.64 -18.68 -5.82
CA SER A 404 1.70 -18.98 -4.75
C SER A 404 1.97 -18.19 -3.48
N GLY A 405 3.23 -17.88 -3.15
CA GLY A 405 3.61 -17.20 -1.91
C GLY A 405 3.89 -15.70 -2.05
N LEU A 406 3.83 -15.16 -3.28
CA LEU A 406 4.16 -13.76 -3.52
C LEU A 406 3.08 -12.82 -2.98
N PRO A 407 3.46 -11.63 -2.48
CA PRO A 407 2.48 -10.66 -2.00
C PRO A 407 1.61 -10.12 -3.13
N ALA A 408 0.44 -9.59 -2.75
CA ALA A 408 -0.59 -9.11 -3.67
C ALA A 408 -0.09 -8.13 -4.74
N TYR A 409 0.83 -7.21 -4.39
CA TYR A 409 1.40 -6.24 -5.32
C TYR A 409 2.03 -6.91 -6.55
N PHE A 410 2.65 -8.08 -6.39
CA PHE A 410 3.30 -8.77 -7.50
C PHE A 410 2.27 -9.25 -8.52
N HIS A 411 1.12 -9.74 -8.05
CA HIS A 411 0.02 -10.15 -8.92
C HIS A 411 -0.60 -8.95 -9.63
N ILE A 412 -0.70 -7.82 -8.94
CA ILE A 412 -1.16 -6.56 -9.54
C ILE A 412 -0.22 -6.10 -10.66
N MET A 413 1.09 -6.26 -10.52
CA MET A 413 2.05 -5.97 -11.60
C MET A 413 1.81 -6.83 -12.85
N ILE A 414 1.50 -8.12 -12.67
CA ILE A 414 1.15 -9.03 -13.78
C ILE A 414 -0.14 -8.57 -14.46
N ALA A 415 -1.17 -8.27 -13.66
CA ALA A 415 -2.45 -7.80 -14.15
C ALA A 415 -2.32 -6.48 -14.91
N PHE A 416 -1.52 -5.54 -14.40
CA PHE A 416 -1.22 -4.28 -15.06
C PHE A 416 -0.58 -4.49 -16.43
N ALA A 417 0.46 -5.32 -16.51
CA ALA A 417 1.14 -5.64 -17.76
C ALA A 417 0.19 -6.28 -18.79
N ALA A 418 -0.64 -7.23 -18.34
CA ALA A 418 -1.65 -7.89 -19.16
C ALA A 418 -2.69 -6.91 -19.73
N VAL A 419 -3.30 -6.09 -18.87
CA VAL A 419 -4.28 -5.07 -19.26
C VAL A 419 -3.65 -4.03 -20.18
N PHE A 420 -2.43 -3.58 -19.88
CA PHE A 420 -1.69 -2.63 -20.71
C PHE A 420 -1.50 -3.15 -22.13
N LEU A 421 -1.00 -4.38 -22.30
CA LEU A 421 -0.76 -4.96 -23.62
C LEU A 421 -2.05 -5.17 -24.40
N LEU A 422 -3.12 -5.63 -23.75
CA LEU A 422 -4.44 -5.73 -24.38
C LEU A 422 -4.93 -4.35 -24.84
N LYS A 423 -4.83 -3.31 -24.00
CA LYS A 423 -5.24 -1.94 -24.36
C LYS A 423 -4.39 -1.35 -25.49
N VAL A 424 -3.08 -1.57 -25.51
CA VAL A 424 -2.22 -1.07 -26.60
C VAL A 424 -2.50 -1.83 -27.90
N SER A 425 -2.80 -3.13 -27.83
CA SER A 425 -3.12 -3.94 -29.03
C SER A 425 -4.40 -3.51 -29.77
N THR A 426 -5.30 -2.79 -29.11
CA THR A 426 -6.51 -2.24 -29.73
C THR A 426 -6.29 -0.83 -30.31
N ARG A 427 -5.17 -0.17 -30.00
CA ARG A 427 -4.83 1.14 -30.57
C ARG A 427 -4.30 0.95 -31.99
N VAL A 428 -5.01 1.50 -32.97
CA VAL A 428 -4.53 1.60 -34.36
C VAL A 428 -3.50 2.73 -34.42
N SER A 429 -2.25 2.46 -34.03
CA SER A 429 -1.14 3.39 -34.15
C SER A 429 -0.01 2.71 -34.90
N SER A 430 0.31 3.18 -36.09
CA SER A 430 1.29 2.59 -37.00
C SER A 430 2.75 2.61 -36.49
N SER A 431 3.01 3.30 -35.37
CA SER A 431 4.35 3.53 -34.81
C SER A 431 4.69 2.65 -33.60
N ILE A 432 3.68 2.05 -32.95
CA ILE A 432 3.92 1.13 -31.84
C ILE A 432 4.21 -0.25 -32.43
N MET A 433 5.44 -0.74 -32.23
CA MET A 433 5.88 -2.04 -32.73
C MET A 433 5.32 -3.15 -31.84
N LEU A 434 4.07 -3.54 -32.08
CA LEU A 434 3.40 -4.59 -31.33
C LEU A 434 2.94 -5.72 -32.26
N ASP A 435 3.51 -6.91 -32.07
CA ASP A 435 3.05 -8.12 -32.73
C ASP A 435 1.77 -8.60 -32.02
N ILE A 436 0.61 -8.21 -32.56
CA ILE A 436 -0.70 -8.56 -32.01
C ILE A 436 -0.87 -10.09 -31.89
N PRO A 437 -0.54 -10.92 -32.90
CA PRO A 437 -0.47 -12.36 -32.75
C PRO A 437 0.37 -12.84 -31.56
N GLU A 438 1.58 -12.29 -31.38
CA GLU A 438 2.45 -12.64 -30.26
C GLU A 438 1.81 -12.30 -28.91
N VAL A 439 1.25 -11.08 -28.77
CA VAL A 439 0.58 -10.66 -27.53
C VAL A 439 -0.58 -11.60 -27.22
N LYS A 440 -1.41 -11.95 -28.20
CA LYS A 440 -2.49 -12.92 -28.01
C LYS A 440 -1.97 -14.28 -27.56
N LEU A 441 -0.87 -14.77 -28.14
CA LEU A 441 -0.26 -16.03 -27.73
C LEU A 441 0.23 -15.98 -26.28
N LEU A 442 0.97 -14.94 -25.91
CA LEU A 442 1.47 -14.75 -24.55
C LEU A 442 0.33 -14.64 -23.53
N MET A 443 -0.74 -13.91 -23.84
CA MET A 443 -1.91 -13.80 -22.97
C MET A 443 -2.60 -15.16 -22.74
N ASN A 444 -2.70 -15.99 -23.78
CA ASN A 444 -3.23 -17.35 -23.62
C ASN A 444 -2.33 -18.22 -22.74
N SER A 445 -1.02 -18.19 -22.97
CA SER A 445 -0.05 -18.92 -22.16
C SER A 445 -0.07 -18.47 -20.70
N LEU A 446 -0.19 -17.16 -20.46
CA LEU A 446 -0.31 -16.58 -19.12
C LEU A 446 -1.52 -17.15 -18.37
N VAL A 447 -2.70 -17.13 -18.99
CA VAL A 447 -3.93 -17.66 -18.39
C VAL A 447 -3.79 -19.15 -18.05
N VAL A 448 -3.19 -19.94 -18.95
CA VAL A 448 -2.96 -21.37 -18.70
C VAL A 448 -2.05 -21.58 -17.49
N ILE A 449 -0.94 -20.86 -17.42
CA ILE A 449 0.02 -20.99 -16.31
C ILE A 449 -0.59 -20.54 -14.99
N MET A 450 -1.26 -19.38 -14.99
CA MET A 450 -1.92 -18.87 -13.79
C MET A 450 -3.04 -19.81 -13.32
N LYS A 451 -3.82 -20.41 -14.23
CA LYS A 451 -4.81 -21.44 -13.87
C LYS A 451 -4.18 -22.67 -13.22
N ASN A 452 -3.04 -23.14 -13.75
CA ASN A 452 -2.34 -24.28 -13.16
C ASN A 452 -1.85 -23.97 -11.74
N VAL A 453 -1.30 -22.77 -11.51
CA VAL A 453 -0.84 -22.33 -10.18
C VAL A 453 -2.01 -22.15 -9.21
N THR A 454 -3.09 -21.51 -9.67
CA THR A 454 -4.25 -21.19 -8.83
C THR A 454 -5.17 -22.37 -8.53
N ALA A 455 -4.99 -23.52 -9.21
CA ALA A 455 -5.87 -24.68 -9.08
C ALA A 455 -5.99 -25.22 -7.65
N THR A 456 -4.96 -25.02 -6.82
CA THR A 456 -4.90 -25.48 -5.42
C THR A 456 -5.00 -24.34 -4.41
N MET A 457 -5.17 -23.09 -4.86
CA MET A 457 -5.19 -21.92 -3.98
C MET A 457 -6.59 -21.66 -3.43
N HIS A 458 -6.67 -20.99 -2.27
CA HIS A 458 -7.94 -20.54 -1.73
C HIS A 458 -8.66 -19.60 -2.70
N SER A 459 -9.98 -19.69 -2.79
CA SER A 459 -10.80 -18.89 -3.72
C SER A 459 -10.65 -17.38 -3.53
N ARG A 460 -10.37 -16.93 -2.30
CA ARG A 460 -10.13 -15.54 -1.92
C ARG A 460 -8.69 -15.05 -2.15
N HIS A 461 -7.80 -15.90 -2.67
CA HIS A 461 -6.45 -15.46 -3.00
C HIS A 461 -6.48 -14.57 -4.25
N ILE A 462 -5.84 -13.40 -4.20
CA ILE A 462 -5.92 -12.38 -5.26
C ILE A 462 -5.48 -12.89 -6.65
N LEU A 463 -4.52 -13.81 -6.70
CA LEU A 463 -4.10 -14.43 -7.96
C LEU A 463 -5.24 -15.20 -8.64
N VAL A 464 -6.14 -15.83 -7.88
CA VAL A 464 -7.34 -16.51 -8.41
C VAL A 464 -8.24 -15.49 -9.10
N THR A 465 -8.52 -14.37 -8.43
CA THR A 465 -9.36 -13.29 -8.97
C THR A 465 -8.74 -12.66 -10.22
N ILE A 466 -7.44 -12.37 -10.19
CA ILE A 466 -6.72 -11.82 -11.35
C ILE A 466 -6.72 -12.81 -12.53
N THR A 467 -6.57 -14.10 -12.27
CA THR A 467 -6.61 -15.14 -13.32
C THR A 467 -7.94 -15.12 -14.05
N LYS A 468 -9.05 -15.09 -13.30
CA LYS A 468 -10.41 -14.99 -13.86
C LYS A 468 -10.59 -13.70 -14.66
N ALA A 469 -10.19 -12.55 -14.08
CA ALA A 469 -10.34 -11.25 -14.72
C ALA A 469 -9.55 -11.14 -16.04
N VAL A 470 -8.30 -11.61 -16.06
CA VAL A 470 -7.46 -11.61 -17.27
C VAL A 470 -8.04 -12.54 -18.34
N GLU A 471 -8.56 -13.70 -17.95
CA GLU A 471 -9.24 -14.61 -18.88
C GLU A 471 -10.48 -13.97 -19.50
N GLU A 472 -11.35 -13.36 -18.70
CA GLU A 472 -12.55 -12.67 -19.19
C GLU A 472 -12.20 -11.54 -20.14
N LEU A 473 -11.21 -10.72 -19.80
CA LEU A 473 -10.73 -9.64 -20.67
C LEU A 473 -10.22 -10.18 -22.00
N LEU A 474 -9.48 -11.30 -21.99
CA LEU A 474 -9.01 -11.95 -23.20
C LEU A 474 -10.19 -12.47 -24.04
N GLN A 475 -11.21 -13.07 -23.42
CA GLN A 475 -12.42 -13.52 -24.12
C GLN A 475 -13.18 -12.35 -24.76
N ARG A 476 -13.40 -11.25 -24.03
CA ARG A 476 -14.05 -10.03 -24.56
C ARG A 476 -13.28 -9.44 -25.74
N SER A 477 -11.94 -9.44 -25.68
CA SER A 477 -11.09 -8.95 -26.78
C SER A 477 -11.22 -9.78 -28.08
N ARG A 478 -11.64 -11.05 -27.98
CA ARG A 478 -11.91 -11.92 -29.14
C ARG A 478 -13.29 -11.66 -29.75
N MET A 479 -14.26 -11.24 -28.96
CA MET A 479 -15.65 -10.99 -29.41
C MET A 479 -15.85 -9.59 -30.03
N ALA A 480 -15.04 -8.60 -29.63
CA ALA A 480 -15.07 -7.25 -30.19
C ALA A 480 -14.96 -7.17 -31.73
N PRO A 481 -14.13 -7.98 -32.43
CA PRO A 481 -14.11 -7.98 -33.90
C PRO A 481 -15.35 -8.64 -34.56
N GLU A 482 -16.10 -9.51 -33.87
CA GLU A 482 -17.28 -10.18 -34.45
C GLU A 482 -18.55 -9.33 -34.38
N GLN A 483 -18.75 -8.55 -33.30
CA GLN A 483 -19.93 -7.69 -33.17
C GLN A 483 -19.93 -6.50 -34.14
N ALA A 484 -18.74 -6.01 -34.52
CA ALA A 484 -18.61 -5.00 -35.58
C ALA A 484 -19.01 -5.53 -36.97
N ALA A 485 -18.84 -6.83 -37.22
CA ALA A 485 -19.25 -7.47 -38.47
C ALA A 485 -20.77 -7.74 -38.52
N VAL A 486 -21.40 -8.08 -37.38
CA VAL A 486 -22.84 -8.40 -37.31
C VAL A 486 -23.72 -7.13 -37.25
N MET A 487 -23.22 -6.02 -36.70
CA MET A 487 -23.94 -4.73 -36.71
C MET A 487 -23.97 -4.07 -38.10
N SER A 488 -23.07 -4.43 -39.02
CA SER A 488 -23.06 -3.86 -40.37
C SER A 488 -24.08 -4.53 -41.32
N THR A 489 -24.73 -5.63 -40.92
CA THR A 489 -25.72 -6.36 -41.72
C THR A 489 -27.17 -6.17 -41.28
N THR A 490 -27.43 -5.38 -40.23
CA THR A 490 -28.79 -5.29 -39.65
C THR A 490 -29.23 -3.86 -39.34
N THR A 491 -28.95 -2.89 -40.22
CA THR A 491 -29.63 -1.58 -40.19
C THR A 491 -30.87 -1.63 -41.06
N GLY A 492 -32.02 -1.92 -40.45
CA GLY A 492 -33.28 -2.01 -41.17
C GLY A 492 -34.54 -2.02 -40.32
N MET A 493 -34.61 -1.38 -39.15
CA MET A 493 -35.91 -1.08 -38.54
C MET A 493 -35.81 0.03 -37.46
N LYS A 494 -36.69 1.04 -37.54
CA LYS A 494 -36.82 2.13 -36.56
C LYS A 494 -37.46 1.60 -35.26
N PRO A 495 -37.08 2.11 -34.06
CA PRO A 495 -37.80 1.79 -32.83
C PRO A 495 -39.06 2.66 -32.69
N ARG A 496 -40.16 2.03 -32.31
CA ARG A 496 -41.36 2.65 -31.73
C ARG A 496 -41.33 2.44 -30.21
N ASP A 497 -41.87 3.43 -29.52
CA ASP A 497 -41.96 3.57 -28.07
C ASP A 497 -42.53 2.35 -27.33
N ALA A 498 -41.96 2.04 -26.16
CA ALA A 498 -42.69 1.39 -25.07
C ALA A 498 -42.05 1.73 -23.71
N ILE A 499 -42.89 2.33 -22.87
CA ILE A 499 -42.70 2.74 -21.49
C ILE A 499 -43.08 1.57 -20.56
N THR A 500 -42.48 1.54 -19.35
CA THR A 500 -42.85 0.82 -18.12
C THR A 500 -42.88 -0.71 -18.13
N ASP A 501 -42.04 -1.33 -17.29
CA ASP A 501 -42.55 -1.94 -16.06
C ASP A 501 -41.44 -2.12 -15.02
N ALA A 502 -41.70 -1.69 -13.78
CA ALA A 502 -40.83 -1.85 -12.64
C ALA A 502 -41.44 -2.95 -11.76
N GLY A 503 -40.84 -4.14 -11.80
CA GLY A 503 -41.21 -5.28 -10.96
C GLY A 503 -40.11 -5.58 -9.96
N GLU A 504 -40.40 -5.34 -8.68
CA GLU A 504 -39.58 -5.71 -7.52
C GLU A 504 -39.30 -7.22 -7.50
N LEU A 505 -38.04 -7.59 -7.22
CA LEU A 505 -37.68 -8.91 -6.72
C LEU A 505 -36.68 -8.75 -5.57
N HIS A 506 -37.19 -9.02 -4.38
CA HIS A 506 -36.44 -9.20 -3.14
C HIS A 506 -35.54 -10.43 -3.21
N GLY A 507 -34.34 -10.31 -2.63
CA GLY A 507 -33.68 -11.41 -1.94
C GLY A 507 -32.33 -11.82 -2.51
N GLU A 508 -31.27 -11.14 -2.07
CA GLU A 508 -29.98 -11.69 -1.61
C GLU A 508 -29.03 -10.50 -1.41
N ILE A 509 -28.40 -10.41 -0.24
CA ILE A 509 -27.35 -9.41 0.02
C ILE A 509 -26.11 -9.92 -0.70
N PRO A 510 -25.59 -9.24 -1.75
CA PRO A 510 -24.37 -9.67 -2.40
C PRO A 510 -23.21 -9.40 -1.45
N THR A 511 -22.31 -10.37 -1.32
CA THR A 511 -21.01 -10.20 -0.67
C THR A 511 -20.23 -9.11 -1.41
N ALA A 512 -20.21 -7.91 -0.83
CA ALA A 512 -19.64 -6.69 -1.42
C ALA A 512 -18.14 -6.73 -1.76
N GLY A 513 -17.42 -7.83 -1.49
CA GLY A 513 -15.98 -7.94 -1.77
C GLY A 513 -15.65 -8.29 -3.23
N ASP A 514 -16.46 -9.14 -3.88
CA ASP A 514 -16.09 -9.73 -5.19
C ASP A 514 -16.40 -8.78 -6.37
N GLU A 515 -17.47 -7.99 -6.28
CA GLU A 515 -17.83 -6.98 -7.30
C GLU A 515 -17.02 -5.69 -7.13
N MET A 516 -16.76 -5.27 -5.89
CA MET A 516 -16.07 -4.03 -5.58
C MET A 516 -14.62 -4.06 -6.07
N PHE A 517 -13.92 -5.19 -5.94
CA PHE A 517 -12.54 -5.30 -6.42
C PHE A 517 -12.46 -5.33 -7.96
N GLY A 518 -13.41 -5.99 -8.65
CA GLY A 518 -13.47 -6.02 -10.11
C GLY A 518 -13.81 -4.66 -10.73
N GLU A 519 -14.78 -3.93 -10.16
CA GLU A 519 -15.15 -2.59 -10.63
C GLU A 519 -14.10 -1.53 -10.26
N LEU A 520 -13.51 -1.56 -9.06
CA LEU A 520 -12.39 -0.65 -8.73
C LEU A 520 -11.12 -1.00 -9.51
N PHE A 521 -10.81 -2.28 -9.77
CA PHE A 521 -9.64 -2.65 -10.59
C PHE A 521 -9.82 -2.26 -12.08
N ILE A 522 -11.05 -2.12 -12.58
CA ILE A 522 -11.27 -1.63 -13.95
C ILE A 522 -11.33 -0.09 -13.98
N ASN A 523 -11.97 0.53 -12.97
CA ASN A 523 -12.15 1.99 -12.90
C ASN A 523 -10.91 2.74 -12.37
N GLU A 524 -10.09 2.19 -11.46
CA GLU A 524 -8.87 2.87 -10.97
C GLU A 524 -7.70 2.78 -11.95
N TYR A 525 -7.75 1.80 -12.86
CA TYR A 525 -6.86 1.72 -14.03
C TYR A 525 -7.43 2.46 -15.26
N ASP A 526 -8.35 3.41 -15.02
CA ASP A 526 -8.67 4.51 -15.93
C ASP A 526 -7.48 5.43 -16.19
N LEU A 527 -6.30 5.17 -15.58
CA LEU A 527 -5.02 5.79 -15.91
C LEU A 527 -4.67 5.79 -17.44
N LEU A 528 -5.43 5.07 -18.26
CA LEU A 528 -5.29 4.99 -19.71
C LEU A 528 -6.60 5.24 -20.48
N LEU A 529 -7.68 5.68 -19.82
CA LEU A 529 -9.04 5.71 -20.37
C LEU A 529 -9.67 7.11 -20.30
N GLY A 530 -9.56 7.83 -21.41
CA GLY A 530 -10.62 8.74 -21.84
C GLY A 530 -11.78 7.93 -22.45
N LEU A 531 -12.58 7.28 -21.61
CA LEU A 531 -13.88 6.69 -21.99
C LEU A 531 -14.99 7.18 -21.05
N HIS A 532 -15.26 8.48 -21.08
CA HIS A 532 -16.60 8.95 -20.74
C HIS A 532 -17.47 9.06 -22.01
N HIS A 533 -18.70 8.55 -21.83
CA HIS A 533 -19.84 8.49 -22.73
C HIS A 533 -19.90 9.52 -23.86
N GLY A 534 -20.23 9.03 -25.06
CA GLY A 534 -20.59 9.89 -26.19
C GLY A 534 -21.51 9.20 -27.19
N TRP A 535 -22.78 9.00 -26.82
CA TRP A 535 -23.97 8.87 -27.69
C TRP A 535 -25.18 9.14 -26.75
N LEU A 536 -26.10 10.09 -26.88
CA LEU A 536 -26.59 11.03 -27.91
C LEU A 536 -27.60 11.99 -27.21
N PRO A 537 -28.17 12.99 -27.92
CA PRO A 537 -27.85 14.42 -27.87
C PRO A 537 -28.22 15.19 -26.58
#